data_AF-A0A8B6UT14-F1
#
_entry.id   AF-A0A8B6UT14-F1
#
_cell.length_a   1.000
_cell.length_b   1.000
_cell.length_c   1.000
_cell.angle_alpha   90.00
_cell.angle_beta   90.00
_cell.angle_gamma   90.00
#
_symmetry.space_group_name_H-M   'P 1'
#
loop_
_entity.id
_entity.type
_entity.pdbx_description
1 polymer ?
#
loop_
_entity_poly.entity_id
_entity_poly.type
_entity_poly.pdbx_seq_one_letter_code
_entity_poly.pdbx_strand_id
1 'polypeptide(L)'
;MTRNIAAIGLTVLLGGCQSLEGLGERTVGYLKATRTTPMERYLTKTHNPDVPLGSFGYPQEDSQGEACYFTRYYKTVPPARLQFVMVASDGGNAICQHVLGTFYESGNGVPRDPIKAKALYQQAAPTDPYAYVELGRMARDGIDEPVDAVKARDYYSRAGVAGVVELGKLMERGEGGVQDLPGALKLYIDATQKYGDPAWRAARLLLVRGMELDAGQMQKYNQLWARGLADVQHSKLRFSEAVRELRQAGQTWTVKVLYRFSAGRPNPEIYLAKSCGDPNVDTIVVSALRGVVMRDPYLTPMNQETFDFVAPIVLFPR
;
A
#
# COMPACT_ATOMS: atom_id res chain seq x y z
N MET A 1 -0.54 -35.89 -39.06
CA MET A 1 -1.22 -37.11 -39.55
C MET A 1 -1.10 -38.18 -38.49
N THR A 2 -2.11 -38.22 -37.60
CA THR A 2 -3.05 -39.34 -37.43
C THR A 2 -2.46 -40.60 -36.81
N ARG A 3 -2.67 -40.74 -35.49
CA ARG A 3 -3.18 -41.98 -34.92
C ARG A 3 -4.26 -41.65 -33.90
N ASN A 4 -5.49 -42.02 -34.26
CA ASN A 4 -6.71 -41.88 -33.48
C ASN A 4 -7.23 -43.29 -33.16
N ILE A 5 -7.61 -43.46 -31.88
CA ILE A 5 -8.81 -44.15 -31.37
C ILE A 5 -8.88 -45.69 -31.36
N ALA A 6 -9.18 -46.22 -30.16
CA ALA A 6 -10.24 -47.18 -29.78
C ALA A 6 -9.69 -48.26 -28.82
N ALA A 7 -10.01 -48.24 -27.51
CA ALA A 7 -11.29 -48.52 -26.85
C ALA A 7 -11.43 -49.98 -26.38
N ILE A 8 -11.41 -50.16 -25.06
CA ILE A 8 -12.11 -51.20 -24.27
C ILE A 8 -12.53 -50.41 -23.02
N GLY A 9 -13.79 -50.23 -22.62
CA GLY A 9 -15.01 -50.98 -22.83
C GLY A 9 -15.49 -51.44 -21.44
N LEU A 10 -16.39 -50.68 -20.80
CA LEU A 10 -17.58 -51.21 -20.11
C LEU A 10 -18.46 -50.09 -19.53
N THR A 11 -19.68 -50.02 -20.08
CA THR A 11 -20.90 -49.36 -19.57
C THR A 11 -21.59 -50.40 -18.64
N VAL A 12 -22.23 -50.10 -17.51
CA VAL A 12 -23.58 -49.53 -17.27
C VAL A 12 -23.73 -49.52 -15.73
N LEU A 13 -23.83 -48.34 -15.08
CA LEU A 13 -25.03 -47.77 -14.44
C LEU A 13 -25.88 -48.71 -13.56
N LEU A 14 -26.05 -48.34 -12.28
CA LEU A 14 -27.35 -48.19 -11.59
C LEU A 14 -27.09 -47.71 -10.15
N GLY A 15 -27.75 -46.63 -9.75
CA GLY A 15 -27.71 -46.14 -8.36
C GLY A 15 -28.09 -44.67 -8.25
N GLY A 16 -29.39 -44.37 -8.40
CA GLY A 16 -29.94 -43.04 -8.21
C GLY A 16 -30.03 -42.61 -6.74
N CYS A 17 -29.89 -41.29 -6.56
CA CYS A 17 -30.39 -40.38 -5.52
C CYS A 17 -30.79 -40.95 -4.14
N GLN A 18 -30.02 -40.59 -3.11
CA GLN A 18 -30.55 -40.16 -1.82
C GLN A 18 -29.78 -38.94 -1.30
N SER A 19 -30.55 -37.98 -0.78
CA SER A 19 -30.18 -36.71 -0.15
C SER A 19 -29.37 -36.90 1.14
N LEU A 20 -28.41 -36.00 1.38
CA LEU A 20 -27.82 -35.77 2.71
C LEU A 20 -27.85 -34.26 3.01
N GLU A 21 -29.04 -33.76 3.32
CA GLU A 21 -29.17 -32.72 4.33
C GLU A 21 -29.03 -33.41 5.69
N GLY A 22 -28.02 -33.06 6.48
CA GLY A 22 -27.88 -33.60 7.84
C GLY A 22 -26.47 -33.87 8.35
N LEU A 23 -25.49 -33.00 8.07
CA LEU A 23 -24.35 -32.82 8.97
C LEU A 23 -24.11 -31.32 9.16
N GLY A 24 -25.04 -30.71 9.88
CA GLY A 24 -24.77 -29.48 10.63
C GLY A 24 -23.67 -29.72 11.66
N GLU A 25 -22.98 -28.63 11.97
CA GLU A 25 -22.10 -28.47 13.14
C GLU A 25 -20.83 -29.35 13.18
N ARG A 26 -19.75 -28.87 12.53
CA ARG A 26 -18.37 -29.01 13.08
C ARG A 26 -17.25 -28.20 12.40
N THR A 27 -17.53 -27.35 11.42
CA THR A 27 -16.50 -26.46 10.82
C THR A 27 -16.28 -25.15 11.57
N VAL A 28 -17.07 -24.85 12.61
CA VAL A 28 -16.85 -23.70 13.51
C VAL A 28 -15.74 -23.97 14.55
N GLY A 29 -15.23 -25.20 14.64
CA GLY A 29 -14.23 -25.61 15.64
C GLY A 29 -12.76 -25.56 15.21
N TYR A 30 -12.43 -25.30 13.94
CA TYR A 30 -11.05 -25.45 13.43
C TYR A 30 -10.30 -24.16 13.06
N LEU A 31 -10.88 -22.98 13.31
CA LEU A 31 -10.21 -21.69 13.11
C LEU A 31 -10.03 -20.86 14.40
N LYS A 32 -10.27 -21.46 15.57
CA LYS A 32 -9.88 -20.89 16.87
C LYS A 32 -8.66 -21.63 17.44
N ALA A 33 -7.47 -21.31 16.93
CA ALA A 33 -6.20 -21.36 17.67
C ALA A 33 -5.01 -20.98 16.76
N THR A 34 -4.66 -19.69 16.79
CA THR A 34 -3.31 -19.14 16.62
C THR A 34 -2.42 -19.66 15.47
N ARG A 35 -2.17 -18.77 14.50
CA ARG A 35 -0.81 -18.26 14.22
C ARG A 35 -0.97 -16.92 13.51
N THR A 36 -0.95 -15.85 14.31
CA THR A 36 -0.79 -14.52 13.76
C THR A 36 0.50 -14.45 12.97
N THR A 37 0.40 -14.09 11.70
CA THR A 37 1.58 -13.92 10.85
C THR A 37 2.44 -12.76 11.40
N PRO A 38 3.75 -12.70 11.09
CA PRO A 38 4.55 -11.50 11.37
C PRO A 38 3.91 -10.21 10.84
N MET A 39 3.05 -10.31 9.83
CA MET A 39 2.29 -9.23 9.21
C MET A 39 1.13 -8.72 10.09
N GLU A 40 0.36 -9.60 10.74
CA GLU A 40 -0.66 -9.17 11.71
C GLU A 40 -0.04 -8.57 12.99
N ARG A 41 1.16 -9.03 13.37
CA ARG A 41 1.94 -8.43 14.46
C ARG A 41 2.52 -7.04 14.12
N TYR A 42 2.72 -6.75 12.83
CA TYR A 42 3.09 -5.43 12.33
C TYR A 42 1.85 -4.51 12.26
N LEU A 43 0.72 -5.02 11.78
CA LEU A 43 -0.55 -4.28 11.67
C LEU A 43 -1.17 -3.93 13.02
N THR A 44 -0.98 -4.76 14.06
CA THR A 44 -1.40 -4.45 15.44
C THR A 44 -0.49 -3.45 16.13
N LYS A 45 0.79 -3.33 15.73
CA LYS A 45 1.69 -2.27 16.21
C LYS A 45 1.52 -0.93 15.50
N THR A 46 0.89 -0.93 14.32
CA THR A 46 0.52 0.29 13.59
C THR A 46 -0.93 0.73 13.84
N HIS A 47 -1.60 0.19 14.86
CA HIS A 47 -2.81 0.80 15.42
C HIS A 47 -2.43 2.06 16.19
N ASN A 48 -1.96 3.05 15.46
CA ASN A 48 -2.25 4.42 15.81
C ASN A 48 -3.29 4.88 14.78
N PRO A 49 -4.59 4.90 15.10
CA PRO A 49 -5.61 5.45 14.22
C PRO A 49 -5.32 6.93 13.87
N ASP A 50 -4.37 7.56 14.57
CA ASP A 50 -3.93 8.95 14.37
C ASP A 50 -2.66 9.08 13.50
N VAL A 51 -2.30 8.10 12.68
CA VAL A 51 -1.23 8.26 11.66
C VAL A 51 -1.86 8.42 10.28
N PRO A 52 -1.90 9.64 9.73
CA PRO A 52 -2.48 9.90 8.44
C PRO A 52 -1.76 9.11 7.35
N LEU A 53 -2.56 8.56 6.44
CA LEU A 53 -2.13 7.74 5.33
C LEU A 53 -1.19 8.54 4.40
N GLY A 54 0.11 8.48 4.70
CA GLY A 54 1.18 8.87 3.80
C GLY A 54 1.71 10.29 3.99
N SER A 55 3.03 10.38 4.15
CA SER A 55 3.78 11.55 3.70
C SER A 55 3.81 11.53 2.17
N PHE A 56 2.91 12.29 1.53
CA PHE A 56 3.00 12.62 0.11
C PHE A 56 3.17 14.13 -0.03
N GLY A 57 4.08 14.52 -0.92
CA GLY A 57 4.64 15.86 -1.04
C GLY A 57 3.58 16.94 -1.29
N TYR A 58 3.76 18.04 -0.56
CA TYR A 58 2.95 19.25 -0.59
C TYR A 58 3.00 19.93 -1.96
N PRO A 59 1.84 20.30 -2.55
CA PRO A 59 1.81 21.13 -3.74
C PRO A 59 2.05 22.63 -3.49
N GLN A 60 2.12 23.09 -2.22
CA GLN A 60 2.41 24.51 -1.91
C GLN A 60 3.36 24.65 -0.72
N GLU A 61 4.49 25.32 -0.98
CA GLU A 61 5.52 25.73 -0.03
C GLU A 61 5.02 26.91 0.85
N ASP A 62 3.90 26.71 1.53
CA ASP A 62 3.37 27.67 2.50
C ASP A 62 3.83 27.24 3.90
N SER A 63 4.69 28.05 4.50
CA SER A 63 5.28 27.80 5.82
C SER A 63 4.25 27.78 6.96
N GLN A 64 3.08 28.40 6.78
CA GLN A 64 1.99 28.35 7.75
C GLN A 64 1.28 27.01 7.71
N GLY A 65 0.96 26.52 6.51
CA GLY A 65 0.36 25.21 6.28
C GLY A 65 1.23 24.09 6.84
N GLU A 66 2.55 24.15 6.60
CA GLU A 66 3.50 23.20 7.19
C GLU A 66 3.49 23.26 8.74
N ALA A 67 3.53 24.46 9.32
CA ALA A 67 3.48 24.63 10.77
C ALA A 67 2.17 24.09 11.38
N CYS A 68 1.03 24.33 10.73
CA CYS A 68 -0.27 23.80 11.14
C CYS A 68 -0.29 22.27 11.04
N TYR A 69 0.17 21.72 9.92
CA TYR A 69 0.27 20.28 9.71
C TYR A 69 1.05 19.60 10.83
N PHE A 70 2.23 20.13 11.21
CA PHE A 70 3.00 19.55 12.31
C PHE A 70 2.32 19.70 13.67
N THR A 71 1.48 20.73 13.84
CA THR A 71 0.74 20.96 15.08
C THR A 71 -0.28 19.85 15.36
N ARG A 72 -0.80 19.17 14.33
CA ARG A 72 -1.75 18.06 14.51
C ARG A 72 -1.20 16.86 15.27
N TYR A 73 0.13 16.69 15.31
CA TYR A 73 0.78 15.56 15.98
C TYR A 73 1.02 15.78 17.47
N TYR A 74 0.67 16.94 18.01
CA TYR A 74 0.81 17.18 19.45
C TYR A 74 -0.28 16.45 20.21
N LYS A 75 0.13 15.56 21.13
CA LYS A 75 -0.78 14.86 22.05
C LYS A 75 -1.66 15.84 22.85
N THR A 76 -1.07 16.97 23.24
CA THR A 76 -1.77 18.09 23.86
C THR A 76 -1.26 19.35 23.20
N VAL A 77 -2.13 20.07 22.50
CA VAL A 77 -1.72 21.25 21.72
C VAL A 77 -1.36 22.40 22.66
N PRO A 78 -0.14 22.96 22.58
CA PRO A 78 0.23 24.14 23.37
C PRO A 78 -0.66 25.34 23.03
N PRO A 79 -1.04 26.20 23.99
CA PRO A 79 -1.92 27.36 23.72
C PRO A 79 -1.43 28.27 22.59
N ALA A 80 -0.12 28.54 22.53
CA ALA A 80 0.46 29.34 21.45
C ALA A 80 0.34 28.69 20.07
N ARG A 81 0.41 27.35 20.01
CA ARG A 81 0.24 26.60 18.77
C ARG A 81 -1.23 26.57 18.34
N LEU A 82 -2.14 26.39 19.30
CA LEU A 82 -3.57 26.49 19.03
C LEU A 82 -3.94 27.88 18.50
N GLN A 83 -3.46 28.94 19.16
CA GLN A 83 -3.69 30.31 18.72
C GLN A 83 -3.18 30.55 17.30
N PHE A 84 -1.98 30.03 16.97
CA PHE A 84 -1.44 30.11 15.61
C PHE A 84 -2.36 29.43 14.59
N VAL A 85 -2.80 28.19 14.88
CA VAL A 85 -3.72 27.44 14.01
C VAL A 85 -5.03 28.18 13.81
N MET A 86 -5.61 28.77 14.87
CA MET A 86 -6.84 29.55 14.79
C MET A 86 -6.66 30.79 13.90
N VAL A 87 -5.61 31.58 14.12
CA VAL A 87 -5.35 32.80 13.33
C VAL A 87 -5.09 32.46 11.84
N ALA A 88 -4.32 31.41 11.57
CA ALA A 88 -4.05 31.00 10.19
C ALA A 88 -5.28 30.38 9.50
N SER A 89 -6.11 29.65 10.24
CA SER A 89 -7.40 29.14 9.76
C SER A 89 -8.35 30.30 9.41
N ASP A 90 -8.45 31.32 10.28
CA ASP A 90 -9.26 32.52 10.03
C ASP A 90 -8.72 33.33 8.85
N GLY A 91 -7.40 33.27 8.61
CA GLY A 91 -6.74 33.81 7.42
C GLY A 91 -7.00 33.03 6.14
N GLY A 92 -7.79 31.95 6.17
CA GLY A 92 -8.16 31.17 4.99
C GLY A 92 -7.17 30.07 4.60
N ASN A 93 -6.20 29.75 5.45
CA ASN A 93 -5.27 28.66 5.18
C ASN A 93 -5.99 27.31 5.28
N ALA A 94 -6.16 26.63 4.15
CA ALA A 94 -6.92 25.38 4.07
C ALA A 94 -6.34 24.26 4.95
N ILE A 95 -5.01 24.16 5.06
CA ILE A 95 -4.36 23.15 5.91
C ILE A 95 -4.64 23.47 7.38
N CYS A 96 -4.54 24.74 7.79
CA CYS A 96 -4.87 25.15 9.15
C CYS A 96 -6.36 24.98 9.47
N GLN A 97 -7.27 25.24 8.53
CA GLN A 97 -8.70 24.94 8.67
C GLN A 97 -8.93 23.45 8.90
N HIS A 98 -8.31 22.59 8.08
CA HIS A 98 -8.35 21.14 8.28
C HIS A 98 -7.81 20.74 9.66
N VAL A 99 -6.62 21.20 10.04
CA VAL A 99 -6.05 20.90 11.37
C VAL A 99 -6.94 21.40 12.51
N LEU A 100 -7.49 22.61 12.43
CA LEU A 100 -8.41 23.12 13.44
C LEU A 100 -9.68 22.25 13.51
N GLY A 101 -10.16 21.77 12.38
CA GLY A 101 -11.25 20.80 12.31
C GLY A 101 -10.96 19.55 13.12
N THR A 102 -9.74 18.98 12.99
CA THR A 102 -9.32 17.82 13.79
C THR A 102 -9.28 18.11 15.29
N PHE A 103 -8.98 19.35 15.70
CA PHE A 103 -8.99 19.75 17.11
C PHE A 103 -10.40 19.84 17.67
N TYR A 104 -11.34 20.41 16.91
CA TYR A 104 -12.75 20.41 17.29
C TYR A 104 -13.35 19.00 17.30
N GLU A 105 -12.94 18.12 16.40
CA GLU A 105 -13.46 16.75 16.39
C GLU A 105 -12.96 15.91 17.59
N SER A 106 -11.68 16.05 17.94
CA SER A 106 -11.05 15.31 19.04
C SER A 106 -11.21 15.97 20.41
N GLY A 107 -11.48 17.27 20.46
CA GLY A 107 -11.43 18.07 21.68
C GLY A 107 -10.01 18.43 22.14
N ASN A 108 -9.03 18.44 21.24
CA ASN A 108 -7.63 18.71 21.58
C ASN A 108 -7.36 20.22 21.67
N GLY A 109 -7.28 20.74 22.90
CA GLY A 109 -7.07 22.17 23.17
C GLY A 109 -8.31 23.05 23.01
N VAL A 110 -9.40 22.52 22.46
CA VAL A 110 -10.72 23.17 22.31
C VAL A 110 -11.83 22.22 22.78
N PRO A 111 -13.01 22.72 23.21
CA PRO A 111 -14.15 21.85 23.46
C PRO A 111 -14.54 21.07 22.20
N ARG A 112 -14.85 19.77 22.36
CA ARG A 112 -15.26 18.91 21.25
C ARG A 112 -16.53 19.43 20.60
N ASP A 113 -16.50 19.65 19.30
CA ASP A 113 -17.57 20.22 18.48
C ASP A 113 -17.50 19.66 17.04
N PRO A 114 -18.11 18.49 16.78
CA PRO A 114 -18.07 17.87 15.45
C PRO A 114 -18.77 18.70 14.36
N ILE A 115 -19.73 19.55 14.72
CA ILE A 115 -20.40 20.47 13.78
C ILE A 115 -19.40 21.49 13.26
N LYS A 116 -18.63 22.13 14.16
CA LYS A 116 -17.56 23.06 13.75
C LYS A 116 -16.46 22.36 12.97
N ALA A 117 -16.08 21.15 13.37
CA ALA A 117 -15.08 20.36 12.65
C ALA A 117 -15.48 20.17 11.17
N LYS A 118 -16.72 19.73 10.94
CA LYS A 118 -17.28 19.55 9.60
C LYS A 118 -17.30 20.84 8.78
N ALA A 119 -17.71 21.96 9.38
CA ALA A 119 -17.71 23.25 8.70
C ALA A 119 -16.30 23.67 8.26
N LEU A 120 -15.29 23.43 9.08
CA LEU A 120 -13.89 23.69 8.75
C LEU A 120 -13.38 22.75 7.65
N TYR A 121 -13.72 21.45 7.72
CA TYR A 121 -13.38 20.51 6.65
C TYR A 121 -14.03 20.91 5.31
N GLN A 122 -15.29 21.36 5.31
CA GLN A 122 -15.96 21.86 4.11
C GLN A 122 -15.26 23.06 3.48
N GLN A 123 -14.72 23.97 4.31
CA GLN A 123 -13.94 25.12 3.86
C GLN A 123 -12.58 24.71 3.29
N ALA A 124 -11.91 23.75 3.92
CA ALA A 124 -10.59 23.28 3.51
C ALA A 124 -10.61 22.41 2.24
N ALA A 125 -11.66 21.60 2.06
CA ALA A 125 -11.72 20.53 1.08
C ALA A 125 -11.45 20.91 -0.39
N PRO A 126 -11.85 22.09 -0.90
CA PRO A 126 -11.51 22.51 -2.26
C PRO A 126 -10.00 22.58 -2.54
N THR A 127 -9.18 22.82 -1.51
CA THR A 127 -7.72 23.00 -1.64
C THR A 127 -6.94 21.86 -0.97
N ASP A 128 -7.45 21.29 0.13
CA ASP A 128 -6.88 20.16 0.83
C ASP A 128 -7.73 18.89 0.62
N PRO A 129 -7.29 17.96 -0.26
CA PRO A 129 -8.03 16.72 -0.52
C PRO A 129 -8.21 15.84 0.73
N TYR A 130 -7.38 15.98 1.77
CA TYR A 130 -7.55 15.20 3.00
C TYR A 130 -8.77 15.65 3.80
N ALA A 131 -9.20 16.91 3.67
CA ALA A 131 -10.45 17.34 4.30
C ALA A 131 -11.68 16.67 3.65
N TYR A 132 -11.63 16.33 2.35
CA TYR A 132 -12.65 15.45 1.76
C TYR A 132 -12.62 14.04 2.35
N VAL A 133 -11.45 13.51 2.72
CA VAL A 133 -11.37 12.19 3.38
C VAL A 133 -12.07 12.25 4.74
N GLU A 134 -11.86 13.30 5.52
CA GLU A 134 -12.54 13.46 6.81
C GLU A 134 -14.06 13.61 6.63
N LEU A 135 -14.52 14.41 5.67
CA LEU A 135 -15.94 14.51 5.34
C LEU A 135 -16.56 13.16 4.92
N GLY A 136 -15.83 12.39 4.11
CA GLY A 136 -16.24 11.05 3.72
C GLY A 136 -16.34 10.10 4.91
N ARG A 137 -15.40 10.18 5.85
CA ARG A 137 -15.41 9.39 7.09
C ARG A 137 -16.58 9.79 7.99
N MET A 138 -16.81 11.09 8.19
CA MET A 138 -17.94 11.57 8.98
C MET A 138 -19.28 11.07 8.42
N ALA A 139 -19.46 11.12 7.09
CA ALA A 139 -20.66 10.61 6.43
C ALA A 139 -20.79 9.08 6.57
N ARG A 140 -19.70 8.33 6.42
CA ARG A 140 -19.68 6.86 6.58
C ARG A 140 -20.00 6.43 8.02
N ASP A 141 -19.45 7.12 9.00
CA ASP A 141 -19.53 6.75 10.41
C ASP A 141 -20.75 7.36 11.12
N GLY A 142 -21.49 8.25 10.45
CA GLY A 142 -22.67 8.91 11.00
C GLY A 142 -22.31 9.94 12.09
N ILE A 143 -21.24 10.70 11.88
CA ILE A 143 -20.82 11.78 12.79
C ILE A 143 -21.53 13.07 12.36
N ASP A 144 -22.18 13.73 13.32
CA ASP A 144 -23.04 14.92 13.13
C ASP A 144 -24.34 14.65 12.33
N GLU A 145 -24.30 13.78 11.31
CA GLU A 145 -25.46 13.36 10.53
C GLU A 145 -25.66 11.84 10.58
N PRO A 146 -26.84 11.30 10.23
CA PRO A 146 -27.01 9.86 10.02
C PRO A 146 -26.03 9.30 8.97
N VAL A 147 -25.69 8.01 9.10
CA VAL A 147 -24.84 7.29 8.16
C VAL A 147 -25.34 7.44 6.73
N ASP A 148 -24.46 7.89 5.84
CA ASP A 148 -24.73 8.08 4.42
C ASP A 148 -23.51 7.64 3.60
N ALA A 149 -23.50 6.36 3.24
CA ALA A 149 -22.43 5.78 2.45
C ALA A 149 -22.37 6.32 1.01
N VAL A 150 -23.48 6.83 0.47
CA VAL A 150 -23.50 7.44 -0.88
C VAL A 150 -22.73 8.76 -0.83
N LYS A 151 -23.02 9.60 0.16
CA LYS A 151 -22.28 10.83 0.43
C LYS A 151 -20.81 10.57 0.77
N ALA A 152 -20.52 9.49 1.51
CA ALA A 152 -19.14 9.09 1.77
C ALA A 152 -18.36 8.78 0.47
N ARG A 153 -18.98 8.07 -0.48
CA ARG A 153 -18.36 7.80 -1.80
C ARG A 153 -18.10 9.08 -2.58
N ASP A 154 -19.04 10.02 -2.60
CA ASP A 154 -18.85 11.33 -3.26
C ASP A 154 -17.62 12.04 -2.70
N TYR A 155 -17.53 12.16 -1.38
CA TYR A 155 -16.41 12.80 -0.73
C TYR A 155 -15.08 12.07 -0.99
N TYR A 156 -15.02 10.75 -0.85
CA TYR A 156 -13.79 10.01 -1.14
C TYR A 156 -13.40 10.08 -2.62
N SER A 157 -14.36 10.17 -3.54
CA SER A 157 -14.08 10.39 -4.96
C SER A 157 -13.47 11.78 -5.20
N ARG A 158 -13.98 12.82 -4.53
CA ARG A 158 -13.47 14.20 -4.62
C ARG A 158 -12.10 14.37 -3.97
N ALA A 159 -11.77 13.54 -2.99
CA ALA A 159 -10.43 13.49 -2.38
C ALA A 159 -9.33 12.97 -3.35
N GLY A 160 -9.71 12.42 -4.51
CA GLY A 160 -8.75 11.89 -5.49
C GLY A 160 -7.88 10.80 -4.86
N VAL A 161 -6.55 10.88 -5.09
CA VAL A 161 -5.59 9.88 -4.58
C VAL A 161 -5.67 9.70 -3.06
N ALA A 162 -5.97 10.74 -2.30
CA ALA A 162 -6.07 10.67 -0.84
C ALA A 162 -7.27 9.80 -0.38
N GLY A 163 -8.36 9.75 -1.16
CA GLY A 163 -9.56 8.98 -0.84
C GLY A 163 -9.61 7.58 -1.44
N VAL A 164 -8.68 7.22 -2.33
CA VAL A 164 -8.75 5.96 -3.12
C VAL A 164 -8.90 4.72 -2.25
N VAL A 165 -8.16 4.61 -1.14
CA VAL A 165 -8.22 3.42 -0.28
C VAL A 165 -9.61 3.28 0.36
N GLU A 166 -10.20 4.37 0.81
CA GLU A 166 -11.52 4.34 1.44
C GLU A 166 -12.64 4.18 0.41
N LEU A 167 -12.53 4.83 -0.75
CA LEU A 167 -13.46 4.63 -1.86
C LEU A 167 -13.47 3.17 -2.34
N GLY A 168 -12.28 2.60 -2.59
CA GLY A 168 -12.16 1.21 -3.02
C GLY A 168 -12.73 0.24 -1.98
N LYS A 169 -12.53 0.50 -0.68
CA LYS A 169 -13.15 -0.27 0.41
C LYS A 169 -14.67 -0.24 0.37
N LEU A 170 -15.28 0.92 0.08
CA LEU A 170 -16.74 1.02 -0.09
C LEU A 170 -17.20 0.25 -1.34
N MET A 171 -16.43 0.31 -2.43
CA MET A 171 -16.68 -0.48 -3.66
C MET A 171 -16.58 -1.99 -3.39
N GLU A 172 -15.59 -2.43 -2.62
CA GLU A 172 -15.42 -3.83 -2.22
C GLU A 172 -16.59 -4.38 -1.42
N ARG A 173 -17.26 -3.54 -0.62
CA ARG A 173 -18.38 -3.93 0.25
C ARG A 173 -19.76 -3.64 -0.35
N GLY A 174 -19.83 -2.92 -1.47
CA GLY A 174 -21.12 -2.44 -2.00
C GLY A 174 -21.80 -1.44 -1.07
N GLU A 175 -21.02 -0.68 -0.29
CA GLU A 175 -21.55 0.37 0.58
C GLU A 175 -21.78 1.64 -0.25
N GLY A 176 -22.99 2.19 -0.19
CA GLY A 176 -23.36 3.40 -0.94
C GLY A 176 -23.45 3.22 -2.46
N GLY A 177 -23.57 1.97 -2.94
CA GLY A 177 -23.66 1.64 -4.36
C GLY A 177 -23.62 0.13 -4.59
N VAL A 178 -23.44 -0.32 -5.82
CA VAL A 178 -23.20 -1.73 -6.12
C VAL A 178 -21.78 -2.15 -5.73
N GLN A 179 -21.61 -3.40 -5.32
CA GLN A 179 -20.30 -4.00 -5.12
C GLN A 179 -19.56 -4.10 -6.45
N ASP A 180 -18.32 -3.62 -6.49
CA ASP A 180 -17.49 -3.57 -7.70
C ASP A 180 -16.02 -3.85 -7.36
N LEU A 181 -15.70 -5.14 -7.23
CA LEU A 181 -14.33 -5.59 -6.96
C LEU A 181 -13.37 -5.28 -8.13
N PRO A 182 -13.73 -5.50 -9.42
CA PRO A 182 -12.87 -5.13 -10.55
C PRO A 182 -12.58 -3.64 -10.61
N GLY A 183 -13.60 -2.79 -10.38
CA GLY A 183 -13.43 -1.35 -10.30
C GLY A 183 -12.55 -0.92 -9.14
N ALA A 184 -12.71 -1.53 -7.95
CA ALA A 184 -11.84 -1.25 -6.80
C ALA A 184 -10.37 -1.61 -7.10
N LEU A 185 -10.13 -2.78 -7.70
CA LEU A 185 -8.78 -3.20 -8.09
C LEU A 185 -8.16 -2.24 -9.10
N LYS A 186 -8.92 -1.85 -10.13
CA LYS A 186 -8.48 -0.86 -11.11
C LYS A 186 -8.14 0.47 -10.44
N LEU A 187 -9.03 0.96 -9.56
CA LEU A 187 -8.81 2.20 -8.82
C LEU A 187 -7.52 2.16 -7.99
N TYR A 188 -7.27 1.06 -7.26
CA TYR A 188 -6.03 0.89 -6.50
C TYR A 188 -4.80 0.87 -7.40
N ILE A 189 -4.80 0.07 -8.48
CA ILE A 189 -3.67 0.00 -9.41
C ILE A 189 -3.41 1.35 -10.08
N ASP A 190 -4.45 2.07 -10.48
CA ASP A 190 -4.34 3.38 -11.13
C ASP A 190 -3.79 4.45 -10.17
N ALA A 191 -4.18 4.42 -8.90
CA ALA A 191 -3.68 5.34 -7.87
C ALA A 191 -2.30 4.97 -7.31
N THR A 192 -1.83 3.74 -7.52
CA THR A 192 -0.54 3.29 -7.01
C THR A 192 0.59 4.05 -7.71
N GLN A 193 1.44 4.71 -6.91
CA GLN A 193 2.56 5.54 -7.37
C GLN A 193 3.91 4.89 -7.09
N LYS A 194 4.01 4.10 -6.02
CA LYS A 194 5.25 3.41 -5.63
C LYS A 194 4.98 2.06 -4.97
N TYR A 195 5.98 1.19 -5.03
CA TYR A 195 5.95 -0.10 -4.36
C TYR A 195 5.66 0.07 -2.86
N GLY A 196 4.64 -0.66 -2.38
CA GLY A 196 4.28 -0.71 -0.96
C GLY A 196 3.56 0.53 -0.41
N ASP A 197 3.11 1.47 -1.25
CA ASP A 197 2.21 2.54 -0.84
C ASP A 197 0.81 2.00 -0.41
N PRO A 198 -0.07 2.84 0.17
CA PRO A 198 -1.38 2.37 0.64
C PRO A 198 -2.24 1.73 -0.45
N ALA A 199 -2.26 2.29 -1.66
CA ALA A 199 -3.04 1.77 -2.79
C ALA A 199 -2.47 0.43 -3.28
N TRP A 200 -1.14 0.30 -3.35
CA TRP A 200 -0.46 -0.96 -3.64
C TRP A 200 -0.91 -2.06 -2.67
N ARG A 201 -0.89 -1.78 -1.36
CA ARG A 201 -1.29 -2.75 -0.33
C ARG A 201 -2.76 -3.14 -0.46
N ALA A 202 -3.64 -2.20 -0.79
CA ALA A 202 -5.04 -2.46 -1.01
C ALA A 202 -5.26 -3.37 -2.24
N ALA A 203 -4.60 -3.08 -3.37
CA ALA A 203 -4.61 -3.93 -4.56
C ALA A 203 -4.13 -5.35 -4.23
N ARG A 204 -3.03 -5.49 -3.48
CA ARG A 204 -2.47 -6.79 -3.10
C ARG A 204 -3.47 -7.67 -2.33
N LEU A 205 -4.32 -7.09 -1.49
CA LEU A 205 -5.34 -7.85 -0.78
C LEU A 205 -6.36 -8.48 -1.75
N LEU A 206 -6.75 -7.77 -2.80
CA LEU A 206 -7.64 -8.30 -3.84
C LEU A 206 -6.95 -9.38 -4.68
N LEU A 207 -5.68 -9.20 -5.03
CA LEU A 207 -4.90 -10.21 -5.76
C LEU A 207 -4.75 -11.52 -4.97
N VAL A 208 -4.50 -11.43 -3.66
CA VAL A 208 -4.43 -12.61 -2.78
C VAL A 208 -5.78 -13.34 -2.68
N ARG A 209 -6.90 -12.62 -2.86
CA ARG A 209 -8.25 -13.20 -2.94
C ARG A 209 -8.57 -13.81 -4.31
N GLY A 210 -7.59 -13.89 -5.23
CA GLY A 210 -7.73 -14.54 -6.52
C GLY A 210 -8.17 -13.60 -7.65
N MET A 211 -8.19 -12.28 -7.43
CA MET A 211 -8.41 -11.35 -8.54
C MET A 211 -7.18 -11.28 -9.44
N GLU A 212 -7.43 -11.16 -10.75
CA GLU A 212 -6.39 -11.07 -11.76
C GLU A 212 -6.25 -9.64 -12.27
N LEU A 213 -5.02 -9.29 -12.67
CA LEU A 213 -4.74 -8.04 -13.36
C LEU A 213 -4.84 -8.25 -14.87
N ASP A 214 -5.36 -7.26 -15.57
CA ASP A 214 -5.16 -7.19 -17.02
C ASP A 214 -3.67 -6.96 -17.37
N ALA A 215 -3.32 -7.14 -18.64
CA ALA A 215 -1.93 -7.03 -19.09
C ALA A 215 -1.30 -5.64 -18.80
N GLY A 216 -2.08 -4.56 -18.94
CA GLY A 216 -1.60 -3.20 -18.68
C GLY A 216 -1.42 -2.92 -17.19
N GLN A 217 -2.35 -3.39 -16.36
CA GLN A 217 -2.26 -3.32 -14.91
C GLN A 217 -1.06 -4.12 -14.38
N MET A 218 -0.85 -5.34 -14.88
CA MET A 218 0.30 -6.17 -14.53
C MET A 218 1.62 -5.50 -14.92
N GLN A 219 1.68 -4.90 -16.12
CA GLN A 219 2.85 -4.16 -16.55
C GLN A 219 3.16 -2.99 -15.60
N LYS A 220 2.17 -2.18 -15.24
CA LYS A 220 2.34 -1.08 -14.28
C LYS A 220 2.81 -1.59 -12.90
N TYR A 221 2.15 -2.63 -12.39
CA TYR A 221 2.52 -3.26 -11.12
C TYR A 221 3.99 -3.70 -11.13
N ASN A 222 4.42 -4.44 -12.16
CA ASN A 222 5.77 -4.97 -12.28
C ASN A 222 6.82 -3.86 -12.47
N GLN A 223 6.49 -2.76 -13.14
CA GLN A 223 7.37 -1.59 -13.23
C GLN A 223 7.61 -0.93 -11.88
N LEU A 224 6.55 -0.73 -11.09
CA LEU A 224 6.67 -0.14 -9.75
C LEU A 224 7.38 -1.09 -8.78
N TRP A 225 7.11 -2.39 -8.89
CA TRP A 225 7.83 -3.43 -8.16
C TRP A 225 9.34 -3.37 -8.43
N ALA A 226 9.75 -3.25 -9.71
CA ALA A 226 11.16 -3.21 -10.09
C ALA A 226 11.87 -1.96 -9.55
N ARG A 227 11.19 -0.80 -9.52
CA ARG A 227 11.69 0.40 -8.83
C ARG A 227 11.86 0.15 -7.33
N GLY A 228 10.89 -0.49 -6.70
CA GLY A 228 10.98 -0.89 -5.28
C GLY A 228 12.16 -1.82 -5.00
N LEU A 229 12.46 -2.77 -5.90
CA LEU A 229 13.64 -3.63 -5.79
C LEU A 229 14.94 -2.80 -5.81
N ALA A 230 15.04 -1.82 -6.72
CA ALA A 230 16.19 -0.93 -6.79
C ALA A 230 16.38 -0.13 -5.49
N ASP A 231 15.30 0.36 -4.88
CA ASP A 231 15.34 1.07 -3.59
C ASP A 231 15.82 0.16 -2.45
N VAL A 232 15.30 -1.06 -2.37
CA VAL A 232 15.72 -2.06 -1.37
C VAL A 232 17.20 -2.41 -1.52
N GLN A 233 17.64 -2.62 -2.76
CA GLN A 233 19.04 -2.84 -3.08
C GLN A 233 19.91 -1.67 -2.63
N HIS A 234 19.56 -0.45 -3.01
CA HIS A 234 20.36 0.73 -2.72
C HIS A 234 20.47 0.96 -1.22
N SER A 235 19.37 0.76 -0.49
CA SER A 235 19.36 0.78 0.98
C SER A 235 20.33 -0.26 1.56
N LYS A 236 20.26 -1.51 1.11
CA LYS A 236 21.11 -2.59 1.63
C LYS A 236 22.61 -2.34 1.37
N LEU A 237 22.96 -1.84 0.18
CA LEU A 237 24.33 -1.47 -0.16
C LEU A 237 24.81 -0.27 0.66
N ARG A 238 23.96 0.75 0.86
CA ARG A 238 24.28 1.92 1.68
C ARG A 238 24.66 1.55 3.12
N PHE A 239 24.00 0.55 3.69
CA PHE A 239 24.25 0.09 5.07
C PHE A 239 25.28 -1.04 5.17
N SER A 240 25.83 -1.52 4.06
CA SER A 240 26.91 -2.51 4.08
C SER A 240 28.25 -1.85 4.39
N GLU A 241 28.89 -2.28 5.48
CA GLU A 241 30.21 -1.79 5.88
C GLU A 241 31.28 -2.09 4.83
N ALA A 242 31.35 -3.32 4.32
CA ALA A 242 32.29 -3.70 3.26
C ALA A 242 32.13 -2.85 1.99
N VAL A 243 30.89 -2.55 1.57
CA VAL A 243 30.64 -1.67 0.43
C VAL A 243 31.06 -0.23 0.73
N ARG A 244 30.85 0.24 1.97
CA ARG A 244 31.27 1.57 2.42
C ARG A 244 32.79 1.74 2.41
N GLU A 245 33.55 0.70 2.73
CA GLU A 245 35.01 0.68 2.66
C GLU A 245 35.50 0.71 1.21
N LEU A 246 34.91 -0.11 0.33
CA LEU A 246 35.24 -0.10 -1.11
C LEU A 246 35.11 1.29 -1.74
N ARG A 247 34.10 2.06 -1.34
CA ARG A 247 33.85 3.41 -1.86
C ARG A 247 34.89 4.46 -1.41
N GLN A 248 35.73 4.16 -0.42
CA GLN A 248 36.80 5.06 0.02
C GLN A 248 38.05 4.95 -0.88
N ALA A 249 38.13 3.92 -1.72
CA ALA A 249 39.27 3.69 -2.62
C ALA A 249 39.35 4.67 -3.82
N GLY A 250 38.41 5.63 -3.94
CA GLY A 250 38.42 6.64 -5.01
C GLY A 250 38.06 6.13 -6.41
N GLN A 251 37.76 4.85 -6.56
CA GLN A 251 37.41 4.21 -7.84
C GLN A 251 35.90 4.00 -7.98
N THR A 252 35.40 4.11 -9.22
CA THR A 252 34.04 3.71 -9.56
C THR A 252 34.00 2.25 -9.99
N TRP A 253 33.12 1.46 -9.39
CA TRP A 253 32.93 0.05 -9.74
C TRP A 253 31.56 -0.16 -10.35
N THR A 254 31.47 -0.98 -11.40
CA THR A 254 30.18 -1.40 -11.99
C THR A 254 30.10 -2.91 -12.06
N VAL A 255 29.30 -3.49 -11.18
CA VAL A 255 29.04 -4.94 -11.12
C VAL A 255 27.64 -5.19 -11.66
N LYS A 256 27.43 -6.13 -12.59
CA LYS A 256 26.05 -6.54 -12.96
C LYS A 256 25.64 -7.72 -12.11
N VAL A 257 24.51 -7.59 -11.43
CA VAL A 257 23.95 -8.61 -10.54
C VAL A 257 22.65 -9.14 -11.13
N LEU A 258 22.52 -10.46 -11.19
CA LEU A 258 21.29 -11.15 -11.59
C LEU A 258 20.51 -11.56 -10.35
N TYR A 259 19.24 -11.20 -10.33
CA TYR A 259 18.26 -11.62 -9.35
C TYR A 259 17.30 -12.58 -10.02
N ARG A 260 17.35 -13.86 -9.63
CA ARG A 260 16.42 -14.88 -10.09
C ARG A 260 15.36 -15.07 -9.04
N PHE A 261 14.13 -14.77 -9.39
CA PHE A 261 12.99 -15.00 -8.52
C PHE A 261 12.18 -16.17 -9.04
N SER A 262 11.71 -17.01 -8.13
CA SER A 262 10.74 -18.06 -8.42
C SER A 262 9.33 -17.56 -8.12
N ALA A 263 8.35 -18.03 -8.89
CA ALA A 263 6.95 -17.74 -8.65
C ALA A 263 6.56 -18.02 -7.18
N GLY A 264 5.90 -17.05 -6.54
CA GLY A 264 5.46 -17.15 -5.14
C GLY A 264 6.57 -17.05 -4.08
N ARG A 265 7.84 -16.83 -4.45
CA ARG A 265 8.94 -16.66 -3.49
C ARG A 265 9.37 -15.20 -3.36
N PRO A 266 9.47 -14.66 -2.12
CA PRO A 266 9.83 -13.25 -1.90
C PRO A 266 11.33 -12.97 -2.04
N ASN A 267 12.16 -14.01 -1.96
CA ASN A 267 13.61 -13.91 -1.94
C ASN A 267 14.18 -14.35 -3.30
N PRO A 268 14.96 -13.50 -3.97
CA PRO A 268 15.69 -13.91 -5.15
C PRO A 268 16.93 -14.72 -4.78
N GLU A 269 17.28 -15.64 -5.65
CA GLU A 269 18.64 -16.13 -5.78
C GLU A 269 19.48 -15.06 -6.49
N ILE A 270 20.68 -14.78 -5.97
CA ILE A 270 21.50 -13.65 -6.42
C ILE A 270 22.82 -14.18 -6.96
N TYR A 271 23.12 -13.79 -8.20
CA TYR A 271 24.29 -14.23 -8.94
C TYR A 271 25.07 -13.03 -9.49
N LEU A 272 26.36 -13.24 -9.71
CA LEU A 272 27.16 -12.34 -10.53
C LEU A 272 26.76 -12.52 -12.00
N ALA A 273 26.20 -11.49 -12.63
CA ALA A 273 25.87 -11.50 -14.05
C ALA A 273 27.06 -11.06 -14.91
N LYS A 274 27.80 -10.03 -14.46
CA LYS A 274 29.02 -9.55 -15.11
C LYS A 274 29.95 -8.94 -14.06
N SER A 275 31.19 -9.45 -14.05
CA SER A 275 32.28 -8.95 -13.21
C SER A 275 32.65 -7.50 -13.54
N CYS A 276 33.09 -6.76 -12.51
CA CYS A 276 33.75 -5.46 -12.69
C CYS A 276 35.26 -5.54 -12.97
N GLY A 277 35.83 -6.75 -13.05
CA GLY A 277 37.27 -6.99 -13.23
C GLY A 277 38.05 -7.19 -11.92
N ASP A 278 37.38 -7.04 -10.77
CA ASP A 278 37.96 -7.30 -9.44
C ASP A 278 37.09 -8.33 -8.68
N PRO A 279 37.57 -9.57 -8.49
CA PRO A 279 36.79 -10.63 -7.83
C PRO A 279 36.41 -10.33 -6.37
N ASN A 280 37.21 -9.51 -5.66
CA ASN A 280 36.91 -9.12 -4.30
C ASN A 280 35.73 -8.14 -4.27
N VAL A 281 35.74 -7.15 -5.16
CA VAL A 281 34.62 -6.20 -5.34
C VAL A 281 33.34 -6.94 -5.74
N ASP A 282 33.41 -7.85 -6.71
CA ASP A 282 32.27 -8.67 -7.14
C ASP A 282 31.68 -9.46 -5.97
N THR A 283 32.54 -10.11 -5.17
CA THR A 283 32.13 -10.93 -4.02
C THR A 283 31.47 -10.08 -2.94
N ILE A 284 32.03 -8.90 -2.63
CA ILE A 284 31.48 -7.97 -1.64
C ILE A 284 30.10 -7.49 -2.10
N VAL A 285 29.95 -7.07 -3.35
CA VAL A 285 28.67 -6.57 -3.87
C VAL A 285 27.60 -7.66 -3.85
N VAL A 286 27.89 -8.84 -4.38
CA VAL A 286 26.92 -9.96 -4.41
C VAL A 286 26.55 -10.39 -2.99
N SER A 287 27.53 -10.50 -2.08
CA SER A 287 27.29 -10.89 -0.69
C SER A 287 26.50 -9.83 0.08
N ALA A 288 26.78 -8.54 -0.15
CA ALA A 288 26.04 -7.44 0.43
C ALA A 288 24.57 -7.41 -0.02
N LEU A 289 24.24 -8.04 -1.15
CA LEU A 289 22.88 -8.13 -1.67
C LEU A 289 22.15 -9.43 -1.26
N ARG A 290 22.86 -10.47 -0.79
CA ARG A 290 22.23 -11.71 -0.28
C ARG A 290 21.19 -11.41 0.80
N GLY A 291 20.02 -12.05 0.71
CA GLY A 291 18.92 -11.83 1.65
C GLY A 291 18.13 -10.54 1.41
N VAL A 292 18.22 -9.94 0.21
CA VAL A 292 17.18 -9.01 -0.26
C VAL A 292 15.83 -9.72 -0.21
N VAL A 293 14.83 -9.06 0.36
CA VAL A 293 13.46 -9.59 0.48
C VAL A 293 12.51 -8.58 -0.14
N MET A 294 11.76 -9.01 -1.14
CA MET A 294 10.60 -8.28 -1.65
C MET A 294 9.36 -8.89 -1.01
N ARG A 295 8.64 -8.11 -0.19
CA ARG A 295 7.46 -8.59 0.54
C ARG A 295 6.36 -9.09 -0.38
N ASP A 296 6.17 -8.41 -1.49
CA ASP A 296 5.22 -8.81 -2.52
C ASP A 296 5.96 -9.48 -3.68
N PRO A 297 5.38 -10.55 -4.28
CA PRO A 297 5.95 -11.19 -5.44
C PRO A 297 5.81 -10.27 -6.65
N TYR A 298 6.74 -10.42 -7.58
CA TYR A 298 6.51 -10.03 -8.96
C TYR A 298 5.45 -10.93 -9.58
N LEU A 299 4.64 -10.39 -10.47
CA LEU A 299 3.61 -11.16 -11.15
C LEU A 299 4.19 -11.68 -12.47
N THR A 300 4.49 -12.98 -12.53
CA THR A 300 4.97 -13.62 -13.75
C THR A 300 3.82 -13.79 -14.75
N PRO A 301 4.04 -13.53 -16.05
CA PRO A 301 3.12 -13.98 -17.09
C PRO A 301 2.87 -15.49 -17.01
N MET A 302 1.72 -15.95 -17.50
CA MET A 302 1.37 -17.38 -17.50
C MET A 302 2.50 -18.23 -18.08
N ASN A 303 2.77 -19.37 -17.44
CA ASN A 303 3.77 -20.38 -17.82
C ASN A 303 5.26 -20.00 -17.59
N GLN A 304 5.55 -18.96 -16.80
CA GLN A 304 6.90 -18.69 -16.32
C GLN A 304 7.05 -19.03 -14.83
N GLU A 305 7.92 -20.00 -14.53
CA GLU A 305 8.24 -20.41 -13.16
C GLU A 305 9.29 -19.50 -12.50
N THR A 306 10.14 -18.87 -13.30
CA THR A 306 11.19 -17.96 -12.86
C THR A 306 11.26 -16.71 -13.73
N PHE A 307 11.69 -15.61 -13.13
CA PHE A 307 12.03 -14.39 -13.86
C PHE A 307 13.34 -13.82 -13.34
N ASP A 308 14.17 -13.34 -14.27
CA ASP A 308 15.48 -12.79 -13.98
C ASP A 308 15.46 -11.27 -14.15
N PHE A 309 15.99 -10.57 -13.16
CA PHE A 309 16.26 -9.14 -13.25
C PHE A 309 17.76 -8.91 -13.19
N VAL A 310 18.32 -8.22 -14.18
CA VAL A 310 19.75 -7.88 -14.20
C VAL A 310 19.92 -6.40 -13.93
N ALA A 311 20.54 -6.07 -12.81
CA ALA A 311 20.76 -4.68 -12.38
C ALA A 311 22.25 -4.31 -12.47
N PRO A 312 22.60 -3.16 -13.07
CA PRO A 312 23.94 -2.59 -12.96
C PRO A 312 24.12 -1.89 -11.61
N ILE A 313 25.10 -2.32 -10.83
CA ILE A 313 25.38 -1.80 -9.50
C ILE A 313 26.59 -0.90 -9.60
N VAL A 314 26.34 0.41 -9.57
CA VAL A 314 27.38 1.43 -9.68
C VAL A 314 27.74 1.93 -8.30
N LEU A 315 28.97 1.66 -7.87
CA LEU A 315 29.54 2.17 -6.62
C LEU A 315 30.39 3.38 -6.95
N PHE A 316 29.86 4.58 -6.73
CA PHE A 316 30.63 5.82 -6.84
C PHE A 316 31.55 5.99 -5.63
N PRO A 317 32.72 6.64 -5.79
CA PRO A 317 33.52 7.06 -4.65
C PRO A 317 32.71 7.96 -3.70
N ARG A 318 33.16 8.03 -2.45
CA ARG A 318 32.55 8.91 -1.43
C ARG A 318 32.85 10.37 -1.67
#